data_AF-A0A5C6CDN7-F1
#
_entry.id   AF-A0A5C6CDN7-F1
#
_cell.length_a   1.000
_cell.length_b   1.000
_cell.length_c   1.000
_cell.angle_alpha   90.00
_cell.angle_beta   90.00
_cell.angle_gamma   90.00
#
_symmetry.space_group_name_H-M   'P 1'
#
loop_
_entity.id
_entity.type
_entity.pdbx_description
1 polymer ?
#
loop_
_entity_poly.entity_id
_entity_poly.type
_entity_poly.pdbx_seq_one_letter_code
_entity_poly.pdbx_strand_id
1 'polypeptide(L)'
;MDDVQLFGELDSWPSMHDMASILTRAGLTVTVGRYSICLNDFDHFVLQEYGGDLGDPQIEFEADTFSEMLRDAGRVSQVLADASLRHRFEIYDDAHELVGYLHHDWPQSPVA
;
A
#
# COMPACT_ATOMS: atom_id res chain seq x y z
N MET A 1 -6.55 -1.25 -22.71
CA MET A 1 -5.63 -0.75 -21.69
C MET A 1 -6.04 -1.56 -20.49
N ASP A 2 -5.17 -2.46 -20.10
CA ASP A 2 -5.51 -3.49 -19.11
C ASP A 2 -5.40 -2.78 -17.77
N ASP A 3 -6.55 -2.49 -17.16
CA ASP A 3 -6.60 -1.85 -15.85
C ASP A 3 -5.97 -2.80 -14.84
N VAL A 4 -5.02 -2.29 -14.05
CA VAL A 4 -4.42 -3.02 -12.93
C VAL A 4 -4.82 -2.36 -11.63
N GLN A 5 -5.09 -3.17 -10.62
CA GLN A 5 -5.46 -2.70 -9.29
C GLN A 5 -4.55 -3.32 -8.24
N LEU A 6 -4.11 -2.50 -7.30
CA LEU A 6 -3.36 -2.96 -6.13
C LEU A 6 -4.23 -2.89 -4.88
N PHE A 7 -4.21 -3.99 -4.12
CA PHE A 7 -4.71 -4.05 -2.76
C PHE A 7 -3.53 -4.25 -1.80
N GLY A 8 -3.55 -3.56 -0.67
CA GLY A 8 -2.51 -3.70 0.34
C GLY A 8 -3.05 -3.79 1.75
N GLU A 9 -2.40 -4.61 2.55
CA GLU A 9 -2.75 -4.85 3.95
C GLU A 9 -1.49 -4.83 4.83
N LEU A 10 -1.63 -4.26 6.01
CA LEU A 10 -0.64 -4.31 7.09
C LEU A 10 -1.22 -5.12 8.24
N ASP A 11 -0.37 -5.92 8.87
CA ASP A 11 -0.78 -6.79 9.97
C ASP A 11 -1.00 -6.00 11.26
N SER A 12 -0.32 -4.85 11.38
CA SER A 12 -0.54 -3.89 12.45
C SER A 12 -0.36 -2.51 11.87
N TRP A 13 -1.47 -1.78 11.78
CA TRP A 13 -1.49 -0.42 11.29
C TRP A 13 -0.96 0.56 12.34
N PRO A 14 0.10 1.32 12.04
CA PRO A 14 0.52 2.45 12.87
C PRO A 14 -0.61 3.47 13.02
N SER A 15 -0.47 4.38 13.99
CA SER A 15 -1.32 5.56 14.01
C SER A 15 -1.12 6.38 12.72
N MET A 16 -2.12 7.16 12.31
CA MET A 16 -2.01 8.03 11.14
C MET A 16 -0.77 8.96 11.22
N HIS A 17 -0.49 9.46 12.43
CA HIS A 17 0.67 10.31 12.68
C HIS A 17 1.99 9.55 12.49
N ASP A 18 2.09 8.34 13.03
CA ASP A 18 3.29 7.51 12.91
C ASP A 18 3.51 7.07 11.46
N MET A 19 2.44 6.65 10.76
CA MET A 19 2.54 6.30 9.36
C MET A 19 3.02 7.47 8.51
N ALA A 20 2.42 8.65 8.66
CA ALA A 20 2.86 9.85 7.94
C ALA A 20 4.34 10.17 8.24
N SER A 21 4.77 10.02 9.49
CA SER A 21 6.16 10.22 9.89
C SER A 21 7.11 9.23 9.20
N ILE A 22 6.76 7.94 9.16
CA ILE A 22 7.53 6.89 8.48
C ILE A 22 7.72 7.25 7.00
N LEU A 23 6.63 7.56 6.31
CA LEU A 23 6.62 7.87 4.88
C LEU A 23 7.45 9.13 4.56
N THR A 24 7.25 10.22 5.33
CA THR A 24 8.02 11.47 5.14
C THR A 24 9.51 11.29 5.45
N ARG A 25 9.86 10.50 6.47
CA ARG A 25 11.28 10.20 6.79
C ARG A 25 11.97 9.40 5.69
N ALA A 26 11.22 8.62 4.91
CA ALA A 26 11.71 7.94 3.72
C ALA A 26 11.77 8.85 2.48
N GLY A 27 11.43 10.14 2.61
CA GLY A 27 11.50 11.12 1.54
C GLY A 27 10.27 11.15 0.63
N LEU A 28 9.14 10.55 1.04
CA LEU A 28 7.87 10.65 0.32
C LEU A 28 7.14 11.95 0.69
N THR A 29 6.46 12.53 -0.29
CA THR A 29 5.63 13.72 -0.16
C THR A 29 4.23 13.28 0.26
N VAL A 30 3.83 13.63 1.48
CA VAL A 30 2.60 13.10 2.10
C VAL A 30 1.60 14.23 2.37
N THR A 31 0.33 13.99 2.03
CA THR A 31 -0.81 14.82 2.46
C THR A 31 -1.65 14.00 3.44
N VAL A 32 -1.86 14.53 4.65
CA VAL A 32 -2.68 13.86 5.68
C VAL A 32 -4.09 14.45 5.67
N GLY A 33 -5.06 13.61 5.31
CA GLY A 33 -6.48 13.91 5.37
C GLY A 33 -7.11 13.55 6.72
N ARG A 34 -8.45 13.64 6.80
CA ARG A 34 -9.18 13.31 8.04
C ARG A 34 -9.13 11.82 8.39
N TYR A 35 -9.16 10.95 7.38
CA TYR A 35 -9.17 9.49 7.51
C TYR A 35 -8.21 8.80 6.54
N SER A 36 -7.32 9.56 5.91
CA SER A 36 -6.46 9.06 4.84
C SER A 36 -5.10 9.75 4.82
N ILE A 37 -4.15 9.08 4.19
CA ILE A 37 -2.81 9.57 3.90
C ILE A 37 -2.58 9.37 2.40
N CYS A 38 -2.41 10.47 1.66
CA CYS A 38 -2.14 10.44 0.23
C CYS A 38 -0.65 10.63 -0.03
N LEU A 39 -0.06 9.78 -0.87
CA LEU A 39 1.31 9.91 -1.33
C LEU A 39 1.32 10.64 -2.67
N ASN A 40 1.83 11.87 -2.67
CA ASN A 40 1.81 12.75 -3.84
C ASN A 40 2.94 12.47 -4.86
N ASP A 41 3.80 11.47 -4.57
CA ASP A 41 4.84 10.98 -5.49
C ASP A 41 4.27 10.13 -6.64
N PHE A 42 2.99 9.75 -6.55
CA PHE A 42 2.31 8.80 -7.43
C PHE A 42 0.97 9.39 -7.89
N ASP A 43 0.45 8.92 -9.02
CA ASP A 43 -0.79 9.47 -9.60
C ASP A 43 -2.00 9.27 -8.68
N HIS A 44 -2.13 8.11 -8.03
CA HIS A 44 -3.17 7.88 -7.04
C HIS A 44 -2.81 6.77 -6.03
N PHE A 45 -2.03 7.09 -5.00
CA PHE A 45 -1.72 6.14 -3.91
C PHE A 45 -2.23 6.67 -2.57
N VAL A 46 -3.18 5.95 -1.97
CA VAL A 46 -3.86 6.36 -0.73
C VAL A 46 -3.87 5.22 0.28
N LEU A 47 -3.47 5.55 1.51
CA LEU A 47 -3.73 4.72 2.68
C LEU A 47 -4.97 5.30 3.37
N GLN A 48 -6.07 4.57 3.41
CA GLN A 48 -7.37 5.06 3.86
C GLN A 48 -7.92 4.30 5.05
N GLU A 49 -9.07 4.77 5.54
CA GLU A 49 -9.82 4.18 6.66
C GLU A 49 -9.06 4.22 8.01
N TYR A 50 -8.12 5.16 8.15
CA TYR A 50 -7.57 5.50 9.45
C TYR A 50 -8.66 6.09 10.35
N GLY A 51 -8.94 5.44 11.47
CA GLY A 51 -9.93 5.92 12.44
C GLY A 51 -10.76 4.84 13.12
N GLY A 52 -10.66 3.57 12.68
CA GLY A 52 -11.27 2.41 13.34
C GLY A 52 -12.79 2.30 13.23
N ASP A 53 -13.50 3.42 13.08
CA ASP A 53 -14.96 3.47 12.93
C ASP A 53 -15.42 3.10 11.50
N LEU A 54 -14.50 3.02 10.53
CA LEU A 54 -14.80 2.80 9.10
C LEU A 54 -14.40 1.41 8.58
N GLY A 55 -13.61 0.63 9.33
CA GLY A 55 -13.05 -0.64 8.87
C GLY A 55 -11.59 -0.82 9.30
N ASP A 56 -11.00 -1.96 8.91
CA ASP A 56 -9.55 -2.14 8.94
C ASP A 56 -8.93 -1.27 7.84
N PRO A 57 -7.86 -0.50 8.11
CA PRO A 57 -7.30 0.39 7.10
C PRO A 57 -6.87 -0.37 5.84
N GLN A 58 -6.94 0.31 4.69
CA GLN A 58 -6.65 -0.28 3.39
C GLN A 58 -5.71 0.60 2.57
N ILE A 59 -5.02 -0.03 1.62
CA ILE A 59 -4.23 0.65 0.60
C ILE A 59 -4.95 0.52 -0.73
N GLU A 60 -5.19 1.65 -1.36
CA GLU A 60 -5.71 1.77 -2.71
C GLU A 60 -4.67 2.45 -3.58
N PHE A 61 -4.37 1.84 -4.73
CA PHE A 61 -3.41 2.38 -5.69
C PHE A 61 -3.82 2.09 -7.12
N GLU A 62 -3.85 3.14 -7.93
CA GLU A 62 -4.09 3.09 -9.37
C GLU A 62 -2.84 3.55 -10.14
N ALA A 63 -2.57 2.89 -11.27
CA ALA A 63 -1.52 3.28 -12.21
C ALA A 63 -1.93 2.88 -13.63
N ASP A 64 -1.38 3.59 -14.62
CA ASP A 64 -1.69 3.38 -16.04
C ASP A 64 -1.18 2.04 -16.60
N THR A 65 -0.15 1.47 -15.96
CA THR A 65 0.46 0.21 -16.40
C THR A 65 0.90 -0.67 -15.23
N PHE A 66 0.90 -1.99 -15.44
CA PHE A 66 1.46 -2.95 -14.49
C PHE A 66 2.91 -2.63 -14.10
N SER A 67 3.73 -2.16 -15.04
CA SER A 67 5.14 -1.86 -14.77
C SER A 67 5.33 -0.65 -13.85
N GLU A 68 4.50 0.39 -14.02
CA GLU A 68 4.46 1.52 -13.09
C GLU A 68 3.92 1.09 -11.74
N MET A 69 2.83 0.32 -11.73
CA MET A 69 2.25 -0.21 -10.51
C MET A 69 3.28 -0.99 -9.69
N LEU A 70 3.99 -1.93 -10.32
CA LEU A 70 4.98 -2.75 -9.65
C LEU A 70 6.18 -1.92 -9.14
N ARG A 71 6.66 -0.96 -9.93
CA ARG A 71 7.77 -0.08 -9.55
C ARG A 71 7.41 0.76 -8.32
N ASP A 72 6.24 1.37 -8.36
CA ASP A 72 5.82 2.36 -7.37
C ASP A 72 5.35 1.66 -6.08
N ALA A 73 4.60 0.56 -6.20
CA ALA A 73 4.30 -0.33 -5.08
C ALA A 73 5.57 -0.91 -4.45
N GLY A 74 6.58 -1.26 -5.25
CA GLY A 74 7.88 -1.71 -4.77
C GLY A 74 8.58 -0.66 -3.89
N ARG A 75 8.51 0.62 -4.29
CA ARG A 75 9.06 1.73 -3.50
C ARG A 75 8.35 1.85 -2.15
N VAL A 76 7.02 1.83 -2.12
CA VAL A 76 6.27 1.91 -0.86
C VAL A 76 6.49 0.67 0.00
N SER A 77 6.52 -0.52 -0.60
CA SER A 77 6.78 -1.79 0.08
C SER A 77 8.14 -1.75 0.80
N GLN A 78 9.19 -1.24 0.13
CA GLN A 78 10.50 -1.08 0.74
C GLN A 78 10.47 -0.11 1.93
N VAL A 79 9.76 1.02 1.82
CA VAL A 79 9.62 1.98 2.94
C VAL A 79 8.93 1.35 4.15
N LEU A 80 7.87 0.57 3.93
CA LEU A 80 7.20 -0.15 5.00
C LEU A 80 8.10 -1.23 5.62
N ALA A 81 8.86 -1.96 4.79
CA ALA A 81 9.81 -2.96 5.24
C ALA A 81 10.95 -2.36 6.07
N ASP A 82 11.49 -1.21 5.66
CA ASP A 82 12.54 -0.49 6.40
C ASP A 82 12.04 -0.01 7.78
N ALA A 83 10.73 0.21 7.91
CA ALA A 83 10.06 0.49 9.18
C ALA A 83 9.64 -0.78 9.95
N SER A 84 10.04 -1.96 9.47
CA SER A 84 9.67 -3.28 10.03
C SER A 84 8.15 -3.51 10.10
N LEU A 85 7.40 -2.89 9.19
CA LEU A 85 5.96 -3.08 9.08
C LEU A 85 5.68 -4.28 8.19
N ARG A 86 5.15 -5.34 8.80
CA ARG A 86 4.67 -6.53 8.11
C ARG A 86 3.49 -6.17 7.22
N HIS A 87 3.62 -6.41 5.92
CA HIS A 87 2.62 -6.06 4.93
C HIS A 87 2.64 -7.02 3.72
N ARG A 88 1.55 -7.00 2.96
CA ARG A 88 1.43 -7.61 1.63
C ARG A 88 0.76 -6.64 0.68
N PHE A 89 1.18 -6.65 -0.59
CA PHE A 89 0.50 -6.03 -1.71
C PHE A 89 0.19 -7.10 -2.76
N GLU A 90 -1.04 -7.10 -3.23
CA GLU A 90 -1.58 -8.00 -4.25
C GLU A 90 -1.99 -7.15 -5.45
N ILE A 91 -1.47 -7.46 -6.63
CA ILE A 91 -1.76 -6.74 -7.88
C ILE A 91 -2.58 -7.65 -8.79
N TYR A 92 -3.73 -7.17 -9.22
CA TYR A 92 -4.66 -7.89 -10.08
C TYR A 92 -4.81 -7.19 -11.43
N ASP A 93 -5.03 -7.97 -12.47
CA ASP A 93 -5.44 -7.47 -13.79
C ASP A 93 -6.97 -7.35 -13.91
N ASP A 94 -7.45 -6.95 -15.09
CA ASP A 94 -8.87 -6.76 -15.42
C ASP A 94 -9.70 -8.06 -15.37
N ALA A 95 -9.04 -9.22 -15.48
CA ALA A 95 -9.64 -10.54 -15.30
C ALA A 95 -9.70 -10.97 -13.82
N HIS A 96 -9.26 -10.10 -12.90
CA HIS A 96 -9.05 -10.39 -11.48
C HIS A 96 -8.06 -11.55 -11.23
N GLU A 97 -7.11 -11.77 -12.13
CA GLU A 97 -6.01 -12.70 -11.90
C GLU A 97 -4.87 -12.01 -11.14
N LEU A 98 -4.30 -12.70 -10.14
CA LEU A 98 -3.16 -12.18 -9.39
C LEU A 98 -1.90 -12.21 -10.28
N VAL A 99 -1.46 -11.03 -10.71
CA VAL A 99 -0.32 -10.85 -11.64
C VAL A 99 0.93 -10.30 -10.96
N GLY A 100 0.81 -9.82 -9.70
CA GLY A 100 1.95 -9.37 -8.91
C GLY A 100 1.72 -9.54 -7.40
N TYR A 101 2.81 -9.82 -6.68
CA TYR A 101 2.79 -9.98 -5.23
C TYR A 101 4.08 -9.42 -4.60
N LEU A 102 3.93 -8.50 -3.65
CA LEU A 102 5.03 -7.92 -2.87
C LEU A 102 4.71 -8.11 -1.39
N HIS A 103 5.69 -8.50 -0.58
CA HIS A 103 5.46 -8.65 0.86
C HIS A 103 6.72 -8.46 1.68
N HIS A 104 6.54 -8.11 2.94
CA HIS A 104 7.58 -8.14 3.96
C HIS A 104 7.07 -8.90 5.18
N ASP A 105 7.71 -10.04 5.46
CA ASP A 105 7.41 -10.94 6.58
C ASP A 105 5.93 -11.34 6.72
N TRP A 106 5.12 -11.13 5.66
CA TRP A 106 3.76 -11.63 5.60
C TRP A 106 3.80 -13.15 5.58
N PRO A 107 2.99 -13.82 6.43
CA PRO A 107 2.84 -15.25 6.30
C PRO A 107 2.28 -15.54 4.91
N GLN A 108 3.05 -16.26 4.08
CA GLN A 108 2.46 -17.02 3.00
C GLN A 108 1.42 -17.92 3.69
N SER A 109 0.14 -17.78 3.37
CA SER A 109 -0.96 -18.43 4.10
C SER A 109 -0.68 -19.91 4.41
N PRO A 110 -1.30 -20.46 5.48
CA PRO A 110 -0.94 -21.76 6.04
C PRO A 110 -1.06 -22.86 4.99
N VAL A 111 -0.17 -23.85 5.12
CA VAL A 111 -0.25 -25.15 4.44
C VAL A 111 -1.72 -25.58 4.31
N ALA A 112 -2.19 -25.71 3.08
CA ALA A 112 -3.31 -26.57 2.71
C ALA A 112 -2.76 -27.65 1.77
#